data_AF-A0A843HNZ7-F1
#
_entry.id   AF-A0A843HNZ7-F1
#
_cell.length_a   1.000
_cell.length_b   1.000
_cell.length_c   1.000
_cell.angle_alpha   90.00
_cell.angle_beta   90.00
_cell.angle_gamma   90.00
#
_symmetry.space_group_name_H-M   'P 1'
#
loop_
_entity.id
_entity.type
_entity.pdbx_description
1 polymer ?
#
loop_
_entity_poly.entity_id
_entity_poly.type
_entity_poly.pdbx_seq_one_letter_code
_entity_poly.pdbx_strand_id
1 'polypeptide(L)'
;MAFFSQFNKQRIFDIDTADFDYKNLETLFKENGEDQVYQLKAVYISTKSEFDPESPLAAIDGYYVNLPQHQLNEIKSMLESKKAIEAIKEGKAGFIIREFYQRRFKKYCYTAEWIDVNPADFDVED
;
A
#
# COMPACT_ATOMS: atom_id res chain seq x y z
N MET A 1 -2.67 28.75 -16.04
CA MET A 1 -1.92 27.90 -15.10
C MET A 1 -0.52 27.66 -15.65
N ALA A 2 0.52 27.71 -14.81
CA ALA A 2 1.91 27.52 -15.26
C ALA A 2 2.20 26.03 -15.45
N PHE A 3 2.62 25.62 -16.66
CA PHE A 3 2.91 24.21 -16.98
C PHE A 3 3.94 23.58 -16.03
N PHE A 4 4.87 24.36 -15.50
CA PHE A 4 5.93 23.84 -14.62
C PHE A 4 5.51 23.65 -13.16
N SER A 5 4.38 24.22 -12.72
CA SER A 5 3.93 24.04 -11.32
C SER A 5 3.54 22.59 -11.01
N GLN A 6 3.29 21.77 -12.03
CA GLN A 6 3.02 20.33 -11.88
C GLN A 6 4.25 19.53 -11.42
N PHE A 7 5.46 20.06 -11.58
CA PHE A 7 6.71 19.40 -11.17
C PHE A 7 7.19 19.83 -9.79
N ASN A 8 6.53 20.82 -9.17
CA ASN A 8 6.81 21.16 -7.79
C ASN A 8 6.37 20.00 -6.90
N LYS A 9 7.20 19.61 -5.93
CA LYS A 9 6.86 18.56 -4.96
C LYS A 9 5.55 18.92 -4.26
N GLN A 10 4.47 18.29 -4.69
CA GLN A 10 3.18 18.35 -4.01
C GLN A 10 3.00 17.05 -3.25
N ARG A 11 2.41 17.16 -2.06
CA ARG A 11 2.00 16.00 -1.28
C ARG A 11 0.89 15.30 -2.06
N ILE A 12 1.16 14.08 -2.55
CA ILE A 12 0.17 13.33 -3.34
C ILE A 12 -1.00 12.93 -2.46
N PHE A 13 -0.72 12.38 -1.28
CA PHE A 13 -1.71 11.92 -0.29
C PHE A 13 -1.66 12.78 0.97
N ASP A 14 -2.82 13.21 1.46
CA ASP A 14 -2.93 14.06 2.64
C ASP A 14 -3.30 13.24 3.88
N ILE A 15 -2.38 12.39 4.31
CA ILE A 15 -2.52 11.55 5.51
C ILE A 15 -1.41 11.86 6.50
N ASP A 16 -1.75 11.95 7.78
CA ASP A 16 -0.74 12.07 8.83
C ASP A 16 -0.13 10.70 9.12
N THR A 17 1.19 10.62 9.03
CA THR A 17 1.96 9.38 9.12
C THR A 17 3.14 9.52 10.08
N ALA A 18 3.15 10.54 10.94
CA ALA A 18 4.27 10.82 11.84
C ALA A 18 4.54 9.67 12.82
N ASP A 19 3.49 8.99 13.27
CA ASP A 19 3.55 7.92 14.29
C ASP A 19 3.32 6.52 13.71
N PHE A 20 3.50 6.34 12.40
CA PHE A 20 3.22 5.06 11.76
C PHE A 20 4.38 4.08 11.98
N ASP A 21 4.07 2.95 12.61
CA ASP A 21 4.96 1.80 12.69
C ASP A 21 4.99 1.02 11.38
N TYR A 22 6.03 0.20 11.19
CA TYR A 22 6.17 -0.67 10.02
C TYR A 22 5.75 -2.10 10.36
N LYS A 23 4.81 -2.64 9.58
CA LYS A 23 4.40 -4.05 9.62
C LYS A 23 4.76 -4.78 8.33
N ASN A 24 4.99 -6.08 8.45
CA ASN A 24 5.21 -6.97 7.32
C ASN A 24 3.94 -7.78 7.01
N LEU A 25 3.76 -8.17 5.75
CA LEU A 25 2.60 -8.95 5.31
C LEU A 25 2.42 -10.26 6.07
N GLU A 26 3.51 -10.94 6.44
CA GLU A 26 3.45 -12.19 7.21
C GLU A 26 2.80 -11.99 8.59
N THR A 27 3.13 -10.90 9.28
CA THR A 27 2.56 -10.57 10.58
C THR A 27 1.08 -10.30 10.46
N LEU A 28 0.69 -9.48 9.47
CA LEU A 28 -0.70 -9.13 9.21
C LEU A 28 -1.56 -10.34 8.85
N PHE A 29 -1.04 -11.22 7.98
CA PHE A 29 -1.73 -12.44 7.59
C PHE A 29 -1.96 -13.38 8.79
N LYS A 30 -0.98 -13.51 9.69
CA LYS A 30 -1.12 -14.34 10.89
C LYS A 30 -2.06 -13.74 11.94
N GLU A 31 -2.11 -12.41 12.04
CA GLU A 31 -2.97 -11.70 13.00
C GLU A 31 -4.44 -11.72 12.55
N ASN A 32 -4.71 -11.48 11.26
CA ASN A 32 -6.07 -11.18 10.79
C ASN A 32 -6.64 -12.24 9.82
N GLY A 33 -5.80 -13.12 9.26
CA GLY A 33 -6.22 -14.16 8.31
C GLY A 33 -6.26 -13.73 6.84
N GLU A 34 -6.67 -14.65 5.97
CA GLU A 34 -6.63 -14.51 4.50
C GLU A 34 -7.73 -13.59 3.94
N ASP A 35 -8.88 -13.52 4.61
CA ASP A 35 -10.05 -12.75 4.13
C ASP A 35 -10.06 -11.30 4.64
N GLN A 36 -9.05 -10.89 5.40
CA GLN A 36 -8.96 -9.52 5.89
C GLN A 36 -8.69 -8.57 4.74
N VAL A 37 -9.63 -7.64 4.54
CA VAL A 37 -9.46 -6.51 3.63
C VAL A 37 -8.80 -5.35 4.38
N TYR A 38 -7.78 -4.77 3.77
CA TYR A 38 -7.11 -3.57 4.26
C TYR A 38 -7.40 -2.40 3.33
N GLN A 39 -8.01 -1.34 3.86
CA GLN A 39 -8.24 -0.12 3.10
C GLN A 39 -6.92 0.61 2.87
N LEU A 40 -6.64 0.96 1.62
CA LEU A 40 -5.43 1.66 1.23
C LEU A 40 -5.63 3.17 1.37
N LYS A 41 -4.84 3.82 2.23
CA LYS A 41 -4.90 5.27 2.43
C LYS A 41 -3.87 6.03 1.59
N ALA A 42 -2.71 5.42 1.37
CA ALA A 42 -1.68 5.94 0.49
C ALA A 42 -0.68 4.86 0.06
N VAL A 43 0.09 5.15 -0.98
CA VAL A 43 1.24 4.33 -1.41
C VAL A 43 2.48 5.21 -1.56
N TYR A 44 3.64 4.64 -1.26
CA TYR A 44 4.91 5.33 -1.29
C TYR A 44 6.02 4.45 -1.85
N ILE A 45 7.09 5.09 -2.30
CA ILE A 45 8.36 4.45 -2.61
C ILE A 45 9.38 5.03 -1.63
N SER A 46 9.84 4.22 -0.70
CA SER A 46 10.89 4.61 0.24
C SER A 46 12.26 4.42 -0.41
N THR A 47 13.09 5.46 -0.34
CA THR A 47 14.51 5.39 -0.75
C THR A 47 15.45 5.20 0.44
N LYS A 48 14.92 4.86 1.62
CA LYS A 48 15.66 4.76 2.89
C LYS A 48 15.85 3.32 3.37
N SER A 49 15.50 2.33 2.54
CA SER A 49 15.67 0.93 2.90
C SER A 49 17.15 0.54 2.89
N GLU A 50 17.57 -0.27 3.86
CA GLU A 50 18.96 -0.74 3.97
C GLU A 50 19.32 -1.78 2.90
N PHE A 51 18.32 -2.48 2.35
CA PHE A 51 18.52 -3.62 1.44
C PHE A 51 18.28 -3.27 -0.02
N ASP A 52 17.31 -2.41 -0.28
CA ASP A 52 16.91 -2.02 -1.63
C ASP A 52 16.91 -0.49 -1.77
N PRO A 53 17.38 0.06 -2.91
CA PRO A 53 17.42 1.51 -3.12
C PRO A 53 16.02 2.14 -3.22
N GLU A 54 15.01 1.34 -3.58
CA GLU A 54 13.60 1.71 -3.66
C GLU A 54 12.78 0.56 -3.11
N SER A 55 11.98 0.81 -2.07
CA SER A 55 11.07 -0.18 -1.49
C SER A 55 9.63 0.32 -1.53
N PRO A 56 8.68 -0.47 -2.07
CA PRO A 56 7.28 -0.12 -2.11
C PRO A 56 6.65 -0.24 -0.71
N LEU A 57 5.85 0.77 -0.33
CA LEU A 57 5.11 0.82 0.94
C LEU A 57 3.64 1.14 0.68
N ALA A 58 2.76 0.50 1.42
CA ALA A 58 1.37 0.93 1.59
C ALA A 58 1.21 1.59 2.96
N ALA A 59 0.41 2.63 3.05
CA ALA A 59 -0.09 3.16 4.31
C ALA A 59 -1.56 2.80 4.46
N ILE A 60 -1.89 2.23 5.61
CA ILE A 60 -3.25 1.90 6.02
C ILE A 60 -3.50 2.51 7.41
N ASP A 61 -4.66 2.25 8.01
CA ASP A 61 -5.05 2.91 9.26
C ASP A 61 -4.08 2.61 10.42
N GLY A 62 -3.21 3.59 10.68
CA GLY A 62 -2.28 3.63 11.81
C GLY A 62 -0.89 3.03 11.57
N TYR A 63 -0.58 2.50 10.39
CA TYR A 63 0.74 1.90 10.14
C TYR A 63 1.10 1.76 8.66
N TYR A 64 2.39 1.64 8.41
CA TYR A 64 2.97 1.29 7.12
C TYR A 64 3.07 -0.23 6.94
N VAL A 65 2.87 -0.68 5.72
CA VAL A 65 3.03 -2.08 5.31
C VAL A 65 4.12 -2.17 4.26
N ASN A 66 5.16 -2.95 4.56
CA ASN A 66 6.22 -3.27 3.61
C ASN A 66 5.67 -4.20 2.53
N LEU A 67 5.73 -3.76 1.27
CA LEU A 67 5.28 -4.55 0.13
C LEU A 67 6.46 -5.31 -0.50
N PRO A 68 6.22 -6.45 -1.16
CA PRO A 68 7.25 -7.18 -1.88
C PRO A 68 7.85 -6.35 -3.01
N GLN A 69 9.15 -6.50 -3.24
CA GLN A 69 9.89 -5.72 -4.25
C GLN A 69 9.36 -5.89 -5.67
N HIS A 70 8.78 -7.05 -6.00
CA HIS A 70 8.18 -7.26 -7.33
C HIS A 70 6.99 -6.34 -7.60
N GLN A 71 6.38 -5.75 -6.56
CA GLN A 71 5.24 -4.82 -6.68
C GLN A 71 5.66 -3.36 -6.92
N LEU A 72 6.97 -3.07 -6.97
CA LEU A 72 7.47 -1.71 -7.11
C LEU A 72 6.96 -1.02 -8.38
N ASN A 73 6.85 -1.76 -9.50
CA ASN A 73 6.40 -1.20 -10.77
C ASN A 73 4.90 -0.89 -10.77
N GLU A 74 4.10 -1.71 -10.09
CA GLU A 74 2.68 -1.47 -9.86
C GLU A 74 2.49 -0.19 -9.03
N ILE A 75 3.26 -0.02 -7.95
CA ILE A 75 3.20 1.20 -7.13
C ILE A 75 3.62 2.45 -7.92
N LYS A 76 4.68 2.37 -8.73
CA LYS A 76 5.07 3.46 -9.64
C LYS A 76 3.92 3.83 -10.58
N SER A 77 3.28 2.82 -11.17
CA SER A 77 2.15 3.00 -12.07
C SER A 77 0.94 3.64 -11.37
N MET A 78 0.69 3.29 -10.10
CA MET A 78 -0.35 3.93 -9.28
C MET A 78 -0.03 5.40 -9.01
N LEU A 79 1.22 5.74 -8.70
CA LEU A 79 1.67 7.12 -8.44
C LEU A 79 1.65 8.02 -9.69
N GLU A 80 1.72 7.43 -10.89
CA GLU A 80 1.59 8.15 -12.15
C GLU A 80 0.13 8.29 -12.62
N SER A 81 -0.78 7.48 -12.08
CA SER A 81 -2.20 7.43 -12.46
C SER A 81 -3.06 8.31 -11.57
N LYS A 82 -3.55 9.43 -12.13
CA LYS A 82 -4.52 10.31 -11.43
C LYS A 82 -5.75 9.54 -10.94
N LYS A 83 -6.27 8.61 -11.75
CA LYS A 83 -7.45 7.80 -11.40
C LYS A 83 -7.17 6.90 -10.19
N ALA A 84 -5.97 6.30 -10.13
CA ALA A 84 -5.59 5.46 -8.98
C ALA A 84 -5.43 6.31 -7.71
N ILE A 85 -4.76 7.47 -7.82
CA ILE A 85 -4.58 8.41 -6.71
C ILE A 85 -5.94 8.89 -6.17
N GLU A 86 -6.87 9.25 -7.06
CA GLU A 86 -8.24 9.66 -6.69
C GLU A 86 -8.99 8.50 -6.01
N ALA A 87 -8.95 7.28 -6.56
CA ALA A 87 -9.59 6.12 -5.94
C ALA A 87 -9.06 5.82 -4.53
N ILE A 88 -7.74 5.94 -4.31
CA ILE A 88 -7.12 5.78 -2.99
C ILE A 88 -7.61 6.88 -2.04
N LYS A 89 -7.63 8.15 -2.48
CA LYS A 89 -8.12 9.28 -1.65
C LYS A 89 -9.59 9.15 -1.29
N GLU A 90 -10.40 8.59 -2.18
CA GLU A 90 -11.82 8.33 -1.96
C GLU A 90 -12.07 7.06 -1.14
N GLY A 91 -11.02 6.37 -0.70
CA GLY A 91 -11.15 5.15 0.11
C GLY A 91 -11.70 3.95 -0.66
N LYS A 92 -11.62 3.97 -2.00
CA LYS A 92 -12.15 2.94 -2.91
C LYS A 92 -11.13 1.87 -3.31
N ALA A 93 -9.92 1.96 -2.77
CA ALA A 93 -8.84 1.01 -3.03
C ALA A 93 -8.46 0.27 -1.75
N GLY A 94 -8.17 -1.02 -1.88
CA GLY A 94 -7.67 -1.84 -0.79
C GLY A 94 -6.82 -3.00 -1.28
N PHE A 95 -6.43 -3.86 -0.37
CA PHE A 95 -5.78 -5.12 -0.70
C PHE A 95 -6.14 -6.21 0.30
N ILE A 96 -6.00 -7.44 -0.16
CA ILE A 96 -5.97 -8.65 0.69
C ILE A 96 -4.58 -9.27 0.61
N ILE A 97 -4.22 -10.08 1.60
CA ILE A 97 -2.92 -10.73 1.65
C ILE A 97 -3.08 -12.18 1.20
N ARG A 98 -2.37 -12.57 0.15
CA ARG A 98 -2.33 -13.95 -0.35
C ARG A 98 -1.04 -14.64 0.04
N GLU A 99 -1.18 -15.84 0.60
CA GLU A 99 -0.06 -16.75 0.83
C GLU A 99 0.19 -17.59 -0.42
N PHE A 100 1.46 -17.80 -0.77
CA PHE A 100 1.85 -18.74 -1.81
C PHE A 100 3.12 -19.49 -1.43
N TYR A 101 3.22 -20.74 -1.89
CA TYR A 101 4.40 -21.57 -1.64
C TYR A 101 5.48 -21.36 -2.70
N GLN A 102 6.63 -20.80 -2.30
CA GLN A 102 7.75 -20.54 -3.19
C GLN A 102 8.67 -21.77 -3.30
N ARG A 103 8.47 -22.56 -4.36
CA ARG A 103 9.17 -23.84 -4.57
C ARG A 103 10.70 -23.76 -4.50
N ARG A 104 11.29 -22.67 -5.01
CA ARG A 104 12.75 -22.47 -5.03
C ARG A 104 13.36 -22.41 -3.63
N PHE A 105 12.67 -21.74 -2.70
CA PHE A 105 13.15 -21.53 -1.34
C PHE A 105 12.45 -22.41 -0.30
N LYS A 106 11.48 -23.24 -0.74
CA LYS A 106 10.70 -24.16 0.09
C LYS A 106 10.07 -23.47 1.31
N LYS A 107 9.55 -22.26 1.10
CA LYS A 107 8.91 -21.44 2.14
C LYS A 107 7.62 -20.82 1.63
N TYR A 108 6.73 -20.52 2.56
CA TYR A 108 5.57 -19.70 2.29
C TYR A 108 5.97 -18.22 2.23
N CYS A 109 5.41 -17.52 1.26
CA CYS A 109 5.62 -16.10 1.01
C CYS A 109 4.26 -15.42 0.87
N TYR A 110 4.25 -14.10 1.06
CA TYR A 110 3.02 -13.31 1.06
C TYR A 110 3.10 -12.22 0.00
N THR A 111 1.97 -11.91 -0.63
CA THR A 111 1.84 -10.81 -1.58
C THR A 111 0.53 -10.07 -1.34
N ALA A 112 0.50 -8.76 -1.62
CA ALA A 112 -0.75 -8.01 -1.64
C ALA A 112 -1.47 -8.25 -2.98
N GLU A 113 -2.76 -8.52 -2.94
CA GLU A 113 -3.65 -8.55 -4.10
C GLU A 113 -4.55 -7.31 -4.03
N TRP A 114 -4.40 -6.41 -5.00
CA TRP A 114 -5.14 -5.14 -5.05
C TRP A 114 -6.59 -5.37 -5.44
N ILE A 115 -7.52 -4.78 -4.69
CA ILE A 115 -8.95 -4.91 -4.92
C ILE A 115 -9.65 -3.55 -4.83
N ASP A 116 -10.77 -3.43 -5.55
CA ASP A 116 -11.71 -2.33 -5.34
C ASP A 116 -12.50 -2.59 -4.05
N VAL A 117 -12.70 -1.55 -3.26
CA VAL A 117 -13.47 -1.63 -2.00
C VAL A 117 -14.50 -0.50 -1.94
N ASN A 118 -15.56 -0.68 -1.16
CA ASN A 118 -16.50 0.39 -0.88
C ASN A 118 -16.09 1.05 0.45
N PRO A 119 -15.90 2.39 0.51
CA PRO A 119 -15.56 3.06 1.77
C PRO A 119 -16.55 2.77 2.91
N ALA A 120 -17.83 2.55 2.57
CA ALA A 120 -18.87 2.18 3.54
C ALA A 120 -18.60 0.83 4.26
N ASP A 121 -17.72 -0.02 3.74
CA ASP A 121 -17.35 -1.29 4.38
C ASP A 121 -16.42 -1.09 5.61
N PHE A 122 -15.82 0.10 5.76
CA PHE A 122 -14.88 0.42 6.85
C PHE A 122 -15.44 1.44 7.86
N ASP A 123 -16.43 2.24 7.47
CA ASP A 123 -17.08 3.24 8.31
C ASP A 123 -18.22 2.63 9.17
N VAL A 124 -17.94 1.54 9.90
CA VAL A 124 -18.86 1.06 10.94
C VAL A 124 -18.70 1.98 12.15
N GLU A 125 -19.50 3.05 12.19
CA GLU A 125 -19.76 3.81 13.42
C GLU A 125 -20.42 2.88 14.45
N ASP A 126 -19.71 2.53 15.52
CA ASP A 126 -20.28 2.02 16.78
C ASP A 126 -20.83 3.19 17.62
#